data_AF-A0A3P9ML43-F1
#
_entry.id   AF-A0A3P9ML43-F1
#
_cell.length_a   1.000
_cell.length_b   1.000
_cell.length_c   1.000
_cell.angle_alpha   90.00
_cell.angle_beta   90.00
_cell.angle_gamma   90.00
#
_symmetry.space_group_name_H-M   'P 1'
#
loop_
_entity.id
_entity.type
_entity.pdbx_description
1 polymer ?
#
loop_
_entity_poly.entity_id
_entity_poly.type
_entity_poly.pdbx_seq_one_letter_code
_entity_poly.pdbx_strand_id
1 'polypeptide(L)'
;MESGVFTFLLLCTVWLNVEALTVSIPQKSYDVARGGNATIPCTFKTTVQNPKYAVITWSRRPNQPDAEDVVILTYFYPDESFDLAADFDPTRFSIDAKVLTGQANLLLKFLKFEDSMLYECRVQVRGDTTGNTAAITNVVVLVPPTKPILNVQGKPEYGQNINLTCVSEEASPSPTYKWESYDVQNNLRPLDPKSTVKGGILSLFNVTKETSGYYICTSTNKVGSATSNFTLSVLPPSLNIGSTAGIIGGVAAALILLVIIICCCYCRKKKQQEEAYAMGAPEYTDKDPDGNDENHHPQESSVVYSDSKGPITRRDQYEEKSEHNDDRRSDINDRRSDINDRRRDYDDRRSDFDDRRSDFDDRRSDINDRRRDYDDRRSDFDDQRSNYSDRRDKYSDRNERYDDDRHYDDERRYDDRRGQR
;
A
#
# COMPACT_ATOMS: atom_id res chain seq x y z
N MET A 1 69.55 -15.57 55.95
CA MET A 1 69.80 -14.12 55.99
C MET A 1 70.24 -13.70 54.60
N GLU A 2 69.29 -13.40 53.72
CA GLU A 2 69.53 -12.65 52.48
C GLU A 2 68.28 -11.78 52.23
N SER A 3 68.37 -10.58 52.80
CA SER A 3 67.94 -9.29 52.27
C SER A 3 66.77 -9.27 51.28
N GLY A 4 65.54 -9.30 51.80
CA GLY A 4 64.35 -8.86 51.08
C GLY A 4 64.35 -7.34 50.91
N VAL A 5 64.74 -6.85 49.74
CA VAL A 5 64.50 -5.47 49.31
C VAL A 5 63.15 -5.43 48.61
N PHE A 6 62.07 -5.40 49.38
CA PHE A 6 60.74 -5.05 48.86
C PHE A 6 60.68 -3.53 48.68
N THR A 7 61.04 -3.08 47.48
CA THR A 7 60.86 -1.70 47.05
C THR A 7 59.37 -1.45 46.85
N PHE A 8 58.71 -0.85 47.83
CA PHE A 8 57.35 -0.31 47.69
C PHE A 8 57.42 0.90 46.75
N LEU A 9 57.20 0.66 45.45
CA LEU A 9 56.89 1.71 44.48
C LEU A 9 55.47 2.21 44.75
N LEU A 10 55.40 3.28 45.53
CA LEU A 10 54.20 4.06 45.79
C LEU A 10 53.82 4.76 44.47
N LEU A 11 52.99 4.08 43.67
CA LEU A 11 52.31 4.65 42.50
C LEU A 11 51.34 5.73 42.99
N CYS A 12 51.86 6.93 43.23
CA CYS A 12 51.07 8.15 43.23
C CYS A 12 50.51 8.35 41.83
N THR A 13 49.38 7.71 41.54
CA THR A 13 48.53 8.09 40.42
C THR A 13 47.95 9.46 40.77
N VAL A 14 48.70 10.50 40.47
CA VAL A 14 48.15 11.85 40.39
C VAL A 14 47.14 11.79 39.25
N TRP A 15 45.87 11.56 39.61
CA TRP A 15 44.76 11.85 38.72
C TRP A 15 44.84 13.35 38.46
N LEU A 16 45.51 13.72 37.37
CA LEU A 16 45.33 15.01 36.76
C LEU A 16 43.86 15.05 36.38
N ASN A 17 43.04 15.68 37.23
CA ASN A 17 41.71 16.08 36.84
C ASN A 17 41.93 17.07 35.69
N VAL A 18 41.83 16.57 34.46
CA VAL A 18 41.76 17.42 33.29
C VAL A 18 40.41 18.13 33.41
N GLU A 19 40.45 19.33 33.98
CA GLU A 19 39.32 20.23 33.94
C GLU A 19 39.06 20.54 32.46
N ALA A 20 37.87 20.20 31.98
CA ALA A 20 37.47 20.35 30.59
C ALA A 20 35.97 20.63 30.52
N LEU A 21 35.50 21.23 29.42
CA LEU A 21 34.08 21.45 29.18
C LEU A 21 33.33 20.12 29.26
N THR A 22 32.28 20.08 30.08
CA THR A 22 31.41 18.91 30.22
C THR A 22 29.96 19.30 30.02
N VAL A 23 29.35 18.79 28.95
CA VAL A 23 27.94 18.92 28.64
C VAL A 23 27.24 17.62 29.04
N SER A 24 26.08 17.74 29.70
CA SER A 24 25.31 16.60 30.20
C SER A 24 23.81 16.84 30.09
N ILE A 25 23.10 15.79 29.69
CA ILE A 25 21.63 15.69 29.78
C ILE A 25 21.32 14.57 30.79
N PRO A 26 20.47 14.79 31.80
CA PRO A 26 20.30 13.86 32.91
C PRO A 26 19.60 12.55 32.53
N GLN A 27 18.70 12.55 31.54
CA GLN A 27 17.99 11.35 31.10
C GLN A 27 18.39 10.96 29.68
N LYS A 28 18.47 9.64 29.45
CA LYS A 28 18.73 9.07 28.11
C LYS A 28 17.52 9.13 27.19
N SER A 29 16.30 9.18 27.76
CA SER A 29 15.07 9.29 27.00
C SER A 29 13.99 10.07 27.76
N TYR A 30 13.19 10.85 27.02
CA TYR A 30 12.05 11.61 27.52
C TYR A 30 10.77 11.16 26.79
N ASP A 31 9.86 10.53 27.53
CA ASP A 31 8.60 10.02 27.02
C ASP A 31 7.50 11.08 27.21
N VAL A 32 6.88 11.54 26.12
CA VAL A 32 5.90 12.63 26.17
C VAL A 32 4.71 12.33 25.27
N ALA A 33 3.48 12.52 25.74
CA ALA A 33 2.30 12.31 24.92
C ALA A 33 2.22 13.31 23.74
N ARG A 34 1.65 12.88 22.61
CA ARG A 34 1.38 13.76 21.46
C ARG A 34 0.58 15.00 21.86
N GLY A 35 0.96 16.14 21.31
CA GLY A 35 0.41 17.46 21.65
C GLY A 35 0.92 18.03 22.97
N GLY A 36 1.67 17.24 23.76
CA GLY A 36 2.28 17.69 25.00
C GLY A 36 3.48 18.62 24.78
N ASN A 37 3.93 19.19 25.89
CA ASN A 37 5.11 20.05 25.95
C ASN A 37 6.22 19.34 26.73
N ALA A 38 7.47 19.55 26.31
CA ALA A 38 8.64 18.96 26.93
C ALA A 38 9.73 20.01 27.12
N THR A 39 10.48 19.86 28.20
CA THR A 39 11.70 20.63 28.46
C THR A 39 12.85 19.65 28.56
N ILE A 40 13.80 19.77 27.65
CA ILE A 40 14.98 18.92 27.63
C ILE A 40 16.11 19.69 28.33
N PRO A 41 16.44 19.32 29.59
CA PRO A 41 17.48 20.00 30.32
C PRO A 41 18.84 19.67 29.76
N CYS A 42 19.63 20.70 29.44
CA CYS A 42 21.03 20.57 29.10
C CYS A 42 21.82 21.46 30.05
N THR A 43 22.73 20.84 30.81
CA THR A 43 23.61 21.52 31.74
C THR A 43 25.04 21.35 31.30
N PHE A 44 25.84 22.40 31.38
CA PHE A 44 27.25 22.35 31.06
C PHE A 44 28.10 23.01 32.15
N LYS A 45 29.30 22.49 32.37
CA LYS A 45 30.31 23.06 33.27
C LYS A 45 31.55 23.40 32.47
N THR A 46 31.96 24.68 32.53
CA THR A 46 33.15 25.20 31.85
C THR A 46 34.26 25.50 32.85
N THR A 47 35.50 25.40 32.39
CA THR A 47 36.73 25.76 33.11
C THR A 47 37.02 27.26 33.05
N VAL A 48 36.42 27.95 32.09
CA VAL A 48 36.62 29.39 31.89
C VAL A 48 35.79 30.16 32.91
N GLN A 49 36.47 30.90 33.79
CA GLN A 49 35.82 31.85 34.69
C GLN A 49 35.24 33.01 33.87
N ASN A 50 33.94 33.26 34.01
CA ASN A 50 33.19 34.32 33.31
C ASN A 50 33.40 34.27 31.78
N PRO A 51 32.82 33.26 31.09
CA PRO A 51 32.97 33.12 29.65
C PRO A 51 32.50 34.39 28.94
N LYS A 52 33.33 34.92 28.02
CA LYS A 52 33.01 36.14 27.26
C LYS A 52 32.10 35.86 26.06
N TYR A 53 32.25 34.69 25.45
CA TYR A 53 31.51 34.26 24.29
C TYR A 53 31.20 32.77 24.40
N ALA A 54 29.94 32.42 24.16
CA ALA A 54 29.51 31.03 24.08
C ALA A 54 28.47 30.87 22.96
N VAL A 55 28.52 29.72 22.29
CA VAL A 55 27.57 29.30 21.26
C VAL A 55 26.97 27.98 21.71
N ILE A 56 25.65 27.91 21.75
CA ILE A 56 24.91 26.71 22.11
C ILE A 56 24.06 26.33 20.91
N THR A 57 24.19 25.09 20.45
CA THR A 57 23.45 24.59 19.29
C THR A 57 22.65 23.38 19.72
N TRP A 58 21.36 23.38 19.37
CA TRP A 58 20.51 22.20 19.45
C TRP A 58 20.27 21.65 18.06
N SER A 59 20.54 20.37 17.87
CA SER A 59 20.25 19.64 16.64
C SER A 59 19.40 18.40 16.94
N ARG A 60 18.76 17.88 15.90
CA ARG A 60 18.05 16.60 15.94
C ARG A 60 18.45 15.71 14.79
N ARG A 61 18.42 14.39 15.02
CA ARG A 61 18.60 13.38 13.98
C ARG A 61 17.75 12.14 14.23
N PRO A 62 17.39 11.39 13.18
CA PRO A 62 16.93 10.02 13.30
C PRO A 62 17.89 9.17 14.14
N ASN A 63 17.35 8.20 14.88
CA ASN A 63 18.15 7.21 15.61
C ASN A 63 18.70 6.14 14.65
N GLN A 64 19.53 6.58 13.71
CA GLN A 64 20.23 5.76 12.70
C GLN A 64 21.69 6.22 12.61
N PRO A 65 22.64 5.30 12.37
CA PRO A 65 24.08 5.60 12.43
C PRO A 65 24.56 6.58 11.35
N ASP A 66 23.91 6.61 10.19
CA ASP A 66 24.30 7.46 9.04
C ASP A 66 23.41 8.71 8.89
N ALA A 67 22.55 8.98 9.86
CA ALA A 67 21.62 10.10 9.77
C ALA A 67 22.32 11.43 10.09
N GLU A 68 22.15 12.42 9.21
CA GLU A 68 22.71 13.76 9.38
C GLU A 68 21.96 14.55 10.47
N ASP A 69 22.71 15.37 11.20
CA ASP A 69 22.17 16.28 12.20
C ASP A 69 21.53 17.50 11.54
N VAL A 70 20.24 17.70 11.82
CA VAL A 70 19.53 18.92 11.42
C VAL A 70 19.54 19.90 12.58
N VAL A 71 20.19 21.05 12.38
CA VAL A 71 20.23 22.12 13.39
C VAL A 71 18.83 22.71 13.55
N ILE A 72 18.35 22.77 14.78
CA ILE A 72 17.07 23.38 15.15
C ILE A 72 17.30 24.86 15.41
N LEU A 73 18.19 25.18 16.35
CA LEU A 73 18.48 26.54 16.77
C LEU A 73 19.92 26.70 17.25
N THR A 74 20.42 27.93 17.18
CA THR A 74 21.72 28.34 17.71
C THR A 74 21.56 29.59 18.56
N TYR A 75 22.02 29.53 19.81
CA TYR A 75 21.97 30.62 20.78
C TYR A 75 23.36 31.25 20.95
N PHE A 76 23.38 32.58 21.02
CA PHE A 76 24.60 33.39 21.10
C PHE A 76 24.66 34.18 22.40
N TYR A 77 25.79 34.07 23.10
CA TYR A 77 26.11 34.87 24.27
C TYR A 77 27.33 35.75 23.98
N PRO A 78 27.31 37.05 24.35
CA PRO A 78 26.44 37.69 25.35
C PRO A 78 25.15 38.34 24.81
N ASP A 79 24.85 38.22 23.52
CA ASP A 79 23.70 38.91 22.89
C ASP A 79 22.34 38.44 23.42
N GLU A 80 22.30 37.28 24.06
CA GLU A 80 21.09 36.62 24.59
C GLU A 80 20.01 36.39 23.53
N SER A 81 20.43 36.28 22.27
CA SER A 81 19.60 36.00 21.11
C SER A 81 19.84 34.58 20.60
N PHE A 82 18.85 34.06 19.89
CA PHE A 82 19.00 32.79 19.16
C PHE A 82 18.41 32.89 17.77
N ASP A 83 19.02 32.16 16.84
CA ASP A 83 18.53 31.95 15.50
C ASP A 83 17.82 30.59 15.45
N LEU A 84 16.59 30.59 14.95
CA LEU A 84 15.82 29.38 14.66
C LEU A 84 15.97 29.06 13.17
N ALA A 85 16.23 27.79 12.85
CA ALA A 85 16.29 27.35 11.46
C ALA A 85 14.91 27.50 10.78
N ALA A 86 14.91 27.87 9.50
CA ALA A 86 13.70 28.25 8.76
C ALA A 86 12.62 27.16 8.69
N ASP A 87 13.01 25.89 8.76
CA ASP A 87 12.10 24.74 8.71
C ASP A 87 11.36 24.49 10.04
N PHE A 88 11.65 25.28 11.08
CA PHE A 88 11.12 25.09 12.43
C PHE A 88 10.18 26.23 12.84
N ASP A 89 9.07 25.85 13.47
CA ASP A 89 8.05 26.79 13.95
C ASP A 89 8.49 27.49 15.25
N PRO A 90 8.56 28.84 15.28
CA PRO A 90 8.99 29.60 16.47
C PRO A 90 8.03 29.49 17.66
N THR A 91 6.78 29.07 17.45
CA THR A 91 5.84 28.85 18.55
C THR A 91 6.10 27.53 19.27
N ARG A 92 6.77 26.58 18.60
CA ARG A 92 7.01 25.23 19.09
C ARG A 92 8.42 25.02 19.65
N PHE A 93 9.43 25.64 19.05
CA PHE A 93 10.83 25.47 19.42
C PHE A 93 11.37 26.76 20.03
N SER A 94 11.89 26.67 21.25
CA SER A 94 12.52 27.80 21.94
C SER A 94 13.61 27.31 22.89
N ILE A 95 14.42 28.22 23.41
CA ILE A 95 15.53 27.90 24.31
C ILE A 95 15.48 28.77 25.56
N ASP A 96 15.73 28.15 26.73
CA ASP A 96 15.99 28.81 28.00
C ASP A 96 17.46 28.55 28.38
N ALA A 97 18.34 29.47 27.99
CA ALA A 97 19.77 29.39 28.23
C ALA A 97 20.22 30.46 29.22
N LYS A 98 21.02 30.04 30.21
CA LYS A 98 21.67 30.91 31.19
C LYS A 98 23.13 30.50 31.30
N VAL A 99 23.96 31.11 30.47
CA VAL A 99 25.37 30.72 30.26
C VAL A 99 26.19 30.80 31.54
N LEU A 100 25.98 31.85 32.35
CA LEU A 100 26.70 32.03 33.62
C LEU A 100 26.39 30.95 34.65
N THR A 101 25.19 30.34 34.60
CA THR A 101 24.79 29.22 35.47
C THR A 101 24.98 27.86 34.80
N GLY A 102 25.46 27.81 33.56
CA GLY A 102 25.67 26.58 32.81
C GLY A 102 24.38 25.88 32.37
N GLN A 103 23.31 26.62 32.06
CA GLN A 103 22.01 26.07 31.62
C GLN A 103 21.75 26.38 30.14
N ALA A 104 21.17 25.41 29.42
CA ALA A 104 20.94 25.44 27.98
C ALA A 104 19.69 24.64 27.58
N ASN A 105 18.56 24.85 28.26
CA ASN A 105 17.38 23.99 28.15
C ASN A 105 16.63 24.20 26.83
N LEU A 106 16.30 23.12 26.12
CA LEU A 106 15.44 23.17 24.94
C LEU A 106 13.97 23.05 25.36
N LEU A 107 13.13 23.95 24.87
CA LEU A 107 11.70 23.97 25.11
C LEU A 107 10.97 23.54 23.83
N LEU A 108 10.26 22.41 23.92
CA LEU A 108 9.46 21.83 22.85
C LEU A 108 7.97 21.94 23.22
N LYS A 109 7.16 22.50 22.33
CA LYS A 109 5.70 22.59 22.51
C LYS A 109 4.95 21.88 21.40
N PHE A 110 3.75 21.38 21.73
CA PHE A 110 2.85 20.71 20.80
C PHE A 110 3.52 19.59 20.00
N LEU A 111 4.17 18.65 20.69
CA LEU A 111 4.95 17.56 20.08
C LEU A 111 4.12 16.71 19.10
N LYS A 112 4.67 16.49 17.92
CA LYS A 112 4.13 15.64 16.85
C LYS A 112 4.84 14.29 16.85
N PHE A 113 4.23 13.28 16.22
CA PHE A 113 4.83 11.95 16.11
C PHE A 113 6.25 11.98 15.51
N GLU A 114 6.44 12.79 14.47
CA GLU A 114 7.71 13.04 13.76
C GLU A 114 8.80 13.66 14.63
N ASP A 115 8.45 14.29 15.76
CA ASP A 115 9.43 14.87 16.69
C ASP A 115 10.17 13.79 17.51
N SER A 116 9.80 12.51 17.34
CA SER A 116 10.43 11.36 18.00
C SER A 116 11.81 11.06 17.41
N MET A 117 12.81 11.81 17.85
CA MET A 117 14.17 11.82 17.31
C MET A 117 15.20 11.86 18.44
N LEU A 118 16.48 11.67 18.10
CA LEU A 118 17.59 12.02 18.98
C LEU A 118 17.81 13.53 18.92
N TYR A 119 17.95 14.15 20.09
CA TYR A 119 18.29 15.56 20.24
C TYR A 119 19.67 15.68 20.84
N GLU A 120 20.51 16.51 20.23
CA GLU A 120 21.86 16.79 20.67
C GLU A 120 21.99 18.25 21.10
N CYS A 121 22.48 18.45 22.32
CA CYS A 121 22.88 19.74 22.85
C CYS A 121 24.40 19.87 22.70
N ARG A 122 24.87 20.82 21.92
CA ARG A 122 26.29 21.11 21.72
C ARG A 122 26.63 22.48 22.26
N VAL A 123 27.67 22.58 23.08
CA VAL A 123 28.10 23.83 23.71
C VAL A 123 29.54 24.10 23.32
N GLN A 124 29.80 25.34 22.86
CA GLN A 124 31.12 25.82 22.51
C GLN A 124 31.39 27.10 23.30
N VAL A 125 32.38 27.06 24.19
CA VAL A 125 32.79 28.22 24.98
C VAL A 125 34.16 28.67 24.50
N ARG A 126 34.33 29.98 24.25
CA ARG A 126 35.62 30.50 23.80
C ARG A 126 36.68 30.32 24.90
N GLY A 127 37.71 29.54 24.59
CA GLY A 127 38.78 29.21 25.53
C GLY A 127 38.62 27.86 26.24
N ASP A 128 37.53 27.12 25.98
CA ASP A 128 37.26 25.80 26.56
C ASP A 128 36.70 24.86 25.48
N THR A 129 37.60 24.28 24.68
CA THR A 129 37.26 23.43 23.52
C THR A 129 37.53 21.95 23.74
N THR A 130 38.07 21.58 24.90
CA THR A 130 38.41 20.20 25.24
C THR A 130 37.30 19.56 26.06
N GLY A 131 37.25 18.22 26.09
CA GLY A 131 36.28 17.46 26.88
C GLY A 131 35.05 17.03 26.10
N ASN A 132 33.92 16.87 26.80
CA ASN A 132 32.66 16.44 26.21
C ASN A 132 31.80 17.68 25.90
N THR A 133 31.89 18.15 24.67
CA THR A 133 31.23 19.38 24.21
C THR A 133 29.79 19.16 23.74
N ALA A 134 29.29 17.92 23.77
CA ALA A 134 27.93 17.59 23.38
C ALA A 134 27.30 16.50 24.25
N ALA A 135 25.98 16.52 24.37
CA ALA A 135 25.19 15.49 25.02
C ALA A 135 23.95 15.17 24.19
N ILE A 136 23.58 13.89 24.13
CA ILE A 136 22.49 13.38 23.29
C ILE A 136 21.42 12.75 24.18
N THR A 137 20.16 12.91 23.81
CA THR A 137 19.02 12.23 24.45
C THR A 137 17.96 11.87 23.41
N ASN A 138 17.12 10.89 23.72
CA ASN A 138 16.03 10.46 22.85
C ASN A 138 14.70 11.07 23.30
N VAL A 139 14.00 11.80 22.44
CA VAL A 139 12.63 12.25 22.75
C VAL A 139 11.68 11.26 22.08
N VAL A 140 10.77 10.67 22.84
CA VAL A 140 9.83 9.66 22.35
C VAL A 140 8.42 10.19 22.52
N VAL A 141 7.74 10.46 21.41
CA VAL A 141 6.36 10.91 21.44
C VAL A 141 5.45 9.70 21.53
N LEU A 142 4.70 9.60 22.63
CA LEU A 142 3.79 8.51 22.92
C LEU A 142 2.49 8.70 22.15
N VAL A 143 2.15 7.71 21.33
CA VAL A 143 0.89 7.66 20.57
C VAL A 143 0.28 6.25 20.65
N PRO A 144 -1.06 6.14 20.80
CA PRO A 144 -1.73 4.87 20.64
C PRO A 144 -1.55 4.38 19.20
N PRO A 145 -1.57 3.05 18.95
CA PRO A 145 -1.49 2.53 17.60
C PRO A 145 -2.64 3.04 16.73
N THR A 146 -2.36 3.46 15.51
CA THR A 146 -3.40 3.75 14.51
C THR A 146 -4.02 2.44 13.99
N LYS A 147 -5.19 2.54 13.35
CA LYS A 147 -5.88 1.40 12.75
C LYS A 147 -4.90 0.61 11.86
N PRO A 148 -4.60 -0.66 12.18
CA PRO A 148 -3.59 -1.42 11.44
C PRO A 148 -3.97 -1.62 9.98
N ILE A 149 -2.99 -1.46 9.10
CA ILE A 149 -3.08 -1.76 7.68
C ILE A 149 -2.75 -3.25 7.50
N LEU A 150 -3.63 -3.97 6.82
CA LEU A 150 -3.52 -5.41 6.59
C LEU A 150 -3.23 -5.67 5.12
N ASN A 151 -2.12 -6.35 4.84
CA ASN A 151 -1.77 -6.76 3.49
C ASN A 151 -1.51 -8.27 3.42
N VAL A 152 -1.86 -8.86 2.28
CA VAL A 152 -1.56 -10.26 1.94
C VAL A 152 -0.37 -10.27 1.00
N GLN A 153 0.73 -10.88 1.43
CA GLN A 153 1.91 -11.12 0.61
C GLN A 153 1.91 -12.57 0.12
N GLY A 154 1.95 -12.74 -1.20
CA GLY A 154 1.85 -14.04 -1.87
C GLY A 154 0.48 -14.28 -2.49
N LYS A 155 0.34 -15.39 -3.21
CA LYS A 155 -0.92 -15.78 -3.85
C LYS A 155 -1.67 -16.73 -2.92
N PRO A 156 -2.90 -16.41 -2.50
CA PRO A 156 -3.71 -17.30 -1.66
C PRO A 156 -4.30 -18.43 -2.51
N GLU A 157 -3.43 -19.33 -2.97
CA GLU A 157 -3.80 -20.51 -3.75
C GLU A 157 -3.49 -21.80 -2.98
N TYR A 158 -4.27 -22.87 -3.21
CA TYR A 158 -4.07 -24.14 -2.51
C TYR A 158 -2.61 -24.64 -2.59
N GLY A 159 -2.06 -25.02 -1.43
CA GLY A 159 -0.70 -25.51 -1.31
C GLY A 159 0.38 -24.44 -1.19
N GLN A 160 0.04 -23.15 -1.37
CA GLN A 160 1.01 -22.06 -1.28
C GLN A 160 1.29 -21.62 0.17
N ASN A 161 2.35 -20.83 0.33
CA ASN A 161 2.68 -20.15 1.58
C ASN A 161 2.44 -18.66 1.41
N ILE A 162 1.75 -18.04 2.35
CA ILE A 162 1.42 -16.61 2.31
C ILE A 162 1.76 -15.95 3.64
N ASN A 163 2.05 -14.66 3.60
CA ASN A 163 2.30 -13.85 4.78
C ASN A 163 1.24 -12.76 4.90
N LEU A 164 0.62 -12.67 6.07
CA LEU A 164 -0.34 -11.63 6.41
C LEU A 164 0.40 -10.59 7.25
N THR A 165 0.55 -9.38 6.74
CA THR A 165 1.24 -8.30 7.45
C THR A 165 0.24 -7.39 8.13
N CYS A 166 0.49 -7.08 9.40
CA CYS A 166 -0.26 -6.09 10.16
C CYS A 166 0.69 -5.03 10.69
N VAL A 167 0.49 -3.79 10.23
CA VAL A 167 1.34 -2.66 10.58
C VAL A 167 0.46 -1.45 10.87
N SER A 168 0.62 -0.86 12.04
CA SER A 168 0.07 0.47 12.34
C SER A 168 1.06 1.54 11.85
N GLU A 169 0.56 2.54 11.15
CA GLU A 169 1.36 3.65 10.59
C GLU A 169 2.02 4.49 11.69
N GLU A 170 1.25 4.82 12.75
CA GLU A 170 1.77 5.49 13.93
C GLU A 170 1.54 4.61 15.16
N ALA A 171 2.61 4.24 15.86
CA ALA A 171 2.54 3.52 17.12
C ALA A 171 3.85 3.73 17.91
N SER A 172 3.77 4.36 19.08
CA SER A 172 4.95 4.61 19.92
C SER A 172 4.60 4.57 21.40
N PRO A 173 5.32 3.78 22.23
CA PRO A 173 6.43 2.87 21.89
C PRO A 173 6.03 1.71 20.96
N SER A 174 7.02 0.95 20.50
CA SER A 174 6.83 -0.16 19.56
C SER A 174 5.70 -1.10 20.01
N PRO A 175 4.67 -1.34 19.15
CA PRO A 175 3.52 -2.12 19.53
C PRO A 175 3.79 -3.63 19.51
N THR A 176 2.98 -4.37 20.26
CA THR A 176 2.84 -5.82 20.17
C THR A 176 1.61 -6.17 19.33
N TYR A 177 1.73 -7.20 18.51
CA TYR A 177 0.68 -7.63 17.59
C TYR A 177 0.11 -8.98 18.01
N LYS A 178 -1.22 -9.06 18.05
CA LYS A 178 -1.96 -10.31 18.29
C LYS A 178 -2.85 -10.59 17.09
N TRP A 179 -2.85 -11.85 16.66
CA TRP A 179 -3.70 -12.33 15.57
C TRP A 179 -4.77 -13.28 16.10
N GLU A 180 -5.98 -13.12 15.58
CA GLU A 180 -7.11 -14.02 15.79
C GLU A 180 -7.64 -14.44 14.43
N SER A 181 -8.01 -15.72 14.28
CA SER A 181 -8.59 -16.24 13.06
C SER A 181 -9.99 -16.77 13.33
N TYR A 182 -10.89 -16.54 12.38
CA TYR A 182 -12.27 -16.99 12.42
C TYR A 182 -12.57 -17.71 11.11
N ASP A 183 -13.40 -18.75 11.17
CA ASP A 183 -13.86 -19.45 9.98
C ASP A 183 -14.85 -18.60 9.15
N VAL A 184 -15.31 -19.14 8.02
CA VAL A 184 -16.30 -18.47 7.17
C VAL A 184 -17.67 -18.33 7.82
N GLN A 185 -17.95 -19.10 8.88
CA GLN A 185 -19.14 -18.99 9.72
C GLN A 185 -18.93 -18.07 10.94
N ASN A 186 -17.81 -17.34 11.00
CA ASN A 186 -17.45 -16.42 12.08
C ASN A 186 -17.24 -17.09 13.46
N ASN A 187 -16.87 -18.37 13.49
CA ASN A 187 -16.44 -19.03 14.72
C ASN A 187 -14.94 -18.84 14.94
N LEU A 188 -14.56 -18.55 16.18
CA LEU A 188 -13.17 -18.42 16.56
C LEU A 188 -12.43 -19.74 16.32
N ARG A 189 -11.33 -19.65 15.57
CA ARG A 189 -10.47 -20.77 15.21
C ARG A 189 -9.05 -20.52 15.72
N PRO A 190 -8.41 -21.51 16.37
CA PRO A 190 -6.99 -21.40 16.72
C PRO A 190 -6.13 -21.37 15.45
N LEU A 191 -5.05 -20.60 15.47
CA LEU A 191 -4.08 -20.58 14.38
C LEU A 191 -3.45 -21.97 14.22
N ASP A 192 -3.15 -22.36 12.98
CA ASP A 192 -2.47 -23.62 12.69
C ASP A 192 -1.13 -23.67 13.46
N PRO A 193 -0.78 -24.76 14.15
CA PRO A 193 0.51 -24.91 14.85
C PRO A 193 1.73 -24.67 13.96
N LYS A 194 1.61 -24.85 12.64
CA LYS A 194 2.68 -24.59 11.67
C LYS A 194 2.85 -23.10 11.37
N SER A 195 1.83 -22.28 11.65
CA SER A 195 1.88 -20.85 11.41
C SER A 195 2.89 -20.16 12.34
N THR A 196 3.46 -19.05 11.88
CA THR A 196 4.44 -18.29 12.66
C THR A 196 3.97 -16.85 12.79
N VAL A 197 3.98 -16.31 14.01
CA VAL A 197 3.69 -14.90 14.27
C VAL A 197 4.96 -14.20 14.74
N LYS A 198 5.47 -13.24 13.96
CA LYS A 198 6.65 -12.44 14.30
C LYS A 198 6.46 -11.00 13.84
N GLY A 199 6.60 -10.04 14.77
CA GLY A 199 6.64 -8.61 14.45
C GLY A 199 5.42 -8.11 13.66
N GLY A 200 4.22 -8.62 13.95
CA GLY A 200 3.00 -8.27 13.20
C GLY A 200 2.77 -9.08 11.92
N ILE A 201 3.69 -9.95 11.53
CA ILE A 201 3.55 -10.83 10.37
C ILE A 201 3.07 -12.21 10.82
N LEU A 202 1.94 -12.67 10.27
CA LEU A 202 1.42 -14.02 10.39
C LEU A 202 1.72 -14.80 9.10
N SER A 203 2.66 -15.73 9.18
CA SER A 203 3.01 -16.64 8.08
C SER A 203 2.15 -17.89 8.14
N LEU A 204 1.39 -18.13 7.07
CA LEU A 204 0.56 -19.32 6.86
C LEU A 204 1.23 -20.21 5.82
N PHE A 205 1.36 -21.50 6.13
CA PHE A 205 2.05 -22.47 5.28
C PHE A 205 1.06 -23.52 4.77
N ASN A 206 1.21 -23.91 3.49
CA ASN A 206 0.36 -24.89 2.82
C ASN A 206 -1.13 -24.57 3.00
N VAL A 207 -1.56 -23.43 2.46
CA VAL A 207 -2.92 -22.94 2.64
C VAL A 207 -3.94 -23.83 1.92
N THR A 208 -5.09 -24.04 2.56
CA THR A 208 -6.20 -24.87 2.09
C THR A 208 -7.50 -24.09 2.07
N LYS A 209 -8.61 -24.71 1.62
CA LYS A 209 -9.93 -24.06 1.65
C LYS A 209 -10.32 -23.63 3.07
N GLU A 210 -10.01 -24.44 4.07
CA GLU A 210 -10.32 -24.21 5.49
C GLU A 210 -9.53 -23.03 6.08
N THR A 211 -8.39 -22.67 5.48
CA THR A 211 -7.66 -21.46 5.89
C THR A 211 -8.39 -20.17 5.50
N SER A 212 -9.36 -20.25 4.59
CA SER A 212 -10.23 -19.11 4.29
C SER A 212 -11.07 -18.71 5.50
N GLY A 213 -11.35 -17.42 5.64
CA GLY A 213 -12.10 -16.88 6.76
C GLY A 213 -11.70 -15.44 7.11
N TYR A 214 -12.05 -15.02 8.30
CA TYR A 214 -11.80 -13.66 8.78
C TYR A 214 -10.59 -13.64 9.72
N TYR A 215 -9.66 -12.73 9.48
CA TYR A 215 -8.48 -12.55 10.30
C TYR A 215 -8.51 -11.17 10.94
N ILE A 216 -8.32 -11.13 12.25
CA ILE A 216 -8.30 -9.90 13.03
C ILE A 216 -6.90 -9.72 13.59
N CYS A 217 -6.29 -8.58 13.30
CA CYS A 217 -5.07 -8.15 13.95
C CYS A 217 -5.37 -7.08 14.98
N THR A 218 -4.78 -7.23 16.17
CA THR A 218 -4.79 -6.24 17.24
C THR A 218 -3.37 -5.74 17.47
N SER A 219 -3.14 -4.45 17.19
CA SER A 219 -1.90 -3.74 17.52
C SER A 219 -2.07 -3.06 18.88
N THR A 220 -1.20 -3.36 19.84
CA THR A 220 -1.32 -2.89 21.23
C THR A 220 -0.01 -2.31 21.72
N ASN A 221 -0.09 -1.20 22.43
CA ASN A 221 1.04 -0.57 23.10
C ASN A 221 0.58 -0.03 24.46
N LYS A 222 1.50 0.41 25.32
CA LYS A 222 1.21 0.97 26.66
C LYS A 222 0.22 2.13 26.67
N VAL A 223 0.04 2.81 25.52
CA VAL A 223 -0.87 3.95 25.36
C VAL A 223 -2.28 3.52 24.96
N GLY A 224 -2.44 2.40 24.26
CA GLY A 224 -3.73 1.95 23.75
C GLY A 224 -3.62 0.80 22.75
N SER A 225 -4.74 0.43 22.16
CA SER A 225 -4.84 -0.62 21.15
C SER A 225 -5.73 -0.21 19.98
N ALA A 226 -5.42 -0.75 18.81
CA ALA A 226 -6.25 -0.62 17.63
C ALA A 226 -6.34 -1.96 16.90
N THR A 227 -7.52 -2.22 16.33
CA THR A 227 -7.83 -3.47 15.65
C THR A 227 -8.20 -3.22 14.19
N SER A 228 -7.90 -4.20 13.36
CA SER A 228 -8.31 -4.22 11.96
C SER A 228 -8.61 -5.65 11.55
N ASN A 229 -9.54 -5.82 10.62
CA ASN A 229 -9.96 -7.12 10.12
C ASN A 229 -9.88 -7.17 8.59
N PHE A 230 -9.71 -8.37 8.05
CA PHE A 230 -9.84 -8.64 6.61
C PHE A 230 -10.28 -10.08 6.36
N THR A 231 -10.81 -10.31 5.16
CA THR A 231 -11.21 -11.64 4.67
C THR A 231 -10.11 -12.26 3.82
N LEU A 232 -9.68 -13.45 4.20
CA LEU A 232 -8.80 -14.28 3.38
C LEU A 232 -9.64 -15.28 2.58
N SER A 233 -9.53 -15.25 1.27
CA SER A 233 -10.14 -16.23 0.36
C SER A 233 -9.06 -17.02 -0.35
N VAL A 234 -8.97 -18.32 -0.07
CA VAL A 234 -8.01 -19.21 -0.73
C VAL A 234 -8.69 -19.94 -1.87
N LEU A 235 -8.13 -19.82 -3.08
CA LEU A 235 -8.70 -20.37 -4.30
C LEU A 235 -7.85 -21.54 -4.83
N PRO A 236 -8.41 -22.45 -5.63
CA PRO A 236 -7.59 -23.40 -6.37
C PRO A 236 -6.66 -22.65 -7.34
N PRO A 237 -5.47 -23.21 -7.65
CA PRO A 237 -4.55 -22.60 -8.59
C PRO A 237 -5.24 -22.40 -9.94
N SER A 238 -5.15 -21.19 -10.47
CA SER A 238 -5.76 -20.85 -11.76
C SER A 238 -5.14 -21.72 -12.85
N LEU A 239 -5.95 -22.47 -13.59
CA LEU A 239 -5.49 -23.16 -14.79
C LEU A 239 -5.07 -22.09 -15.81
N ASN A 240 -3.79 -22.12 -16.24
CA ASN A 240 -3.27 -21.18 -17.22
C ASN A 240 -4.12 -21.21 -18.50
N ILE A 241 -4.72 -20.07 -18.85
CA ILE A 241 -5.58 -19.89 -20.04
C ILE A 241 -4.88 -20.34 -21.34
N GLY A 242 -3.54 -20.25 -21.39
CA GLY A 242 -2.74 -20.76 -22.50
C GLY A 242 -2.78 -22.28 -22.67
N SER A 243 -2.92 -23.05 -21.60
CA SER A 243 -3.04 -24.51 -21.66
C SER A 243 -4.41 -24.92 -22.20
N THR A 244 -5.48 -24.25 -21.76
CA THR A 244 -6.84 -24.50 -22.22
C THR A 244 -7.03 -24.12 -23.70
N ALA A 245 -6.47 -22.99 -24.14
CA ALA A 245 -6.50 -22.59 -25.55
C ALA A 245 -5.71 -23.54 -26.45
N GLY A 246 -4.55 -24.05 -25.99
CA GLY A 246 -3.76 -25.04 -26.70
C GLY A 246 -4.49 -26.37 -26.88
N ILE A 247 -5.19 -26.84 -25.84
CA ILE A 247 -6.00 -28.07 -25.90
C ILE A 247 -7.18 -27.90 -26.87
N ILE A 248 -7.93 -26.78 -26.76
CA ILE A 248 -9.08 -26.52 -27.65
C ILE A 248 -8.62 -26.35 -29.10
N GLY A 249 -7.52 -25.63 -29.34
CA GLY A 249 -6.93 -25.45 -30.67
C GLY A 249 -6.43 -26.77 -31.25
N GLY A 250 -5.79 -27.62 -30.45
CA GLY A 250 -5.33 -28.94 -30.85
C GLY A 250 -6.48 -29.88 -31.23
N VAL A 251 -7.56 -29.89 -30.44
CA VAL A 251 -8.77 -30.68 -30.74
C VAL A 251 -9.45 -30.18 -32.01
N ALA A 252 -9.59 -28.87 -32.19
CA ALA A 252 -10.16 -28.29 -33.40
C ALA A 252 -9.34 -28.62 -34.65
N ALA A 253 -8.01 -28.51 -34.59
CA ALA A 253 -7.12 -28.87 -35.70
C ALA A 253 -7.19 -30.36 -36.04
N ALA A 254 -7.25 -31.23 -35.03
CA ALA A 254 -7.41 -32.67 -35.23
C ALA A 254 -8.75 -33.01 -35.91
N LEU A 255 -9.85 -32.38 -35.49
CA LEU A 255 -11.16 -32.55 -36.12
C LEU A 255 -11.18 -32.05 -37.57
N ILE A 256 -10.55 -30.91 -37.86
CA ILE A 256 -10.43 -30.38 -39.22
C ILE A 256 -9.63 -31.34 -40.12
N LEU A 257 -8.51 -31.87 -39.63
CA LEU A 257 -7.74 -32.88 -40.36
C LEU A 257 -8.55 -34.15 -40.62
N LEU A 258 -9.34 -34.60 -39.65
CA LEU A 258 -10.22 -35.77 -39.80
C LEU A 258 -11.26 -35.54 -40.91
N VAL A 259 -11.89 -34.36 -40.95
CA VAL A 259 -12.84 -33.97 -42.00
C VAL A 259 -12.15 -33.92 -43.38
N ILE A 260 -10.95 -33.36 -43.46
CA ILE A 260 -10.17 -33.31 -44.71
C ILE A 260 -9.86 -34.74 -45.20
N ILE A 261 -9.42 -35.63 -44.30
CA ILE A 261 -9.14 -37.03 -44.63
C ILE A 261 -10.41 -37.74 -45.14
N ILE A 262 -11.54 -37.57 -44.45
CA ILE A 262 -12.83 -38.14 -44.87
C ILE A 262 -13.24 -37.61 -46.25
N CYS A 263 -13.13 -36.29 -46.47
CA CYS A 263 -13.45 -35.66 -47.75
C CYS A 263 -12.53 -36.17 -48.88
N CYS A 264 -11.22 -36.29 -48.63
CA CYS A 264 -10.27 -36.88 -49.56
C CYS A 264 -10.61 -38.35 -49.89
N CYS A 265 -11.05 -39.14 -48.91
CA CYS A 265 -11.51 -40.51 -49.12
C CYS A 265 -12.80 -40.56 -49.98
N TYR A 266 -13.74 -39.65 -49.77
CA TYR A 266 -14.96 -39.54 -50.59
C TYR A 266 -14.66 -39.09 -52.02
N CYS A 267 -13.79 -38.10 -52.21
CA CYS A 267 -13.37 -37.64 -53.53
C CYS A 267 -12.60 -38.71 -54.30
N ARG A 268 -11.76 -39.51 -53.63
CA ARG A 268 -11.10 -40.67 -54.25
C ARG A 268 -12.08 -41.76 -54.65
N LYS A 269 -13.09 -42.04 -53.83
CA LYS A 269 -14.14 -43.01 -54.14
C LYS A 269 -15.01 -42.54 -55.32
N LYS A 270 -15.32 -41.24 -55.42
CA LYS A 270 -16.06 -40.66 -56.55
C LYS A 270 -15.27 -40.73 -57.86
N LYS A 271 -13.96 -40.46 -57.84
CA LYS A 271 -13.09 -40.64 -59.02
C LYS A 271 -13.04 -42.09 -59.52
N GLN A 272 -13.01 -43.06 -58.62
CA GLN A 272 -13.09 -44.48 -58.99
C GLN A 272 -14.47 -44.87 -59.56
N GLN A 273 -15.53 -44.13 -59.20
CA GLN A 273 -16.87 -44.34 -59.75
C GLN A 273 -17.03 -43.68 -61.13
N GLU A 274 -16.51 -42.46 -61.34
CA GLU A 274 -16.52 -41.77 -62.64
C GLU A 274 -15.67 -42.48 -63.70
N GLU A 275 -14.55 -43.11 -63.34
CA GLU A 275 -13.74 -43.94 -64.26
C GLU A 275 -14.42 -45.29 -64.60
N ALA A 276 -15.37 -45.75 -63.80
CA ALA A 276 -16.15 -46.98 -64.08
C ALA A 276 -17.40 -46.75 -64.95
N TYR A 277 -17.94 -45.52 -65.01
CA TYR A 277 -19.08 -45.16 -65.87
C TYR A 277 -18.67 -44.71 -67.29
N ALA A 278 -17.37 -44.60 -67.59
CA ALA A 278 -16.86 -44.24 -68.92
C ALA A 278 -16.70 -45.43 -69.89
N MET A 279 -16.99 -46.66 -69.47
CA MET A 279 -17.02 -47.84 -70.34
C MET A 279 -18.30 -48.65 -70.12
N GLY A 280 -19.26 -48.52 -71.05
CA GLY A 280 -20.37 -49.47 -71.19
C GLY A 280 -21.73 -48.82 -71.38
N ALA A 281 -22.11 -48.61 -72.65
CA ALA A 281 -23.53 -48.61 -73.06
C ALA A 281 -23.95 -50.07 -73.32
N PRO A 282 -25.15 -50.48 -72.88
CA PRO A 282 -26.21 -50.85 -73.85
C PRO A 282 -27.55 -50.19 -73.46
N GLU A 283 -28.30 -49.63 -74.40
CA GLU A 283 -29.28 -50.27 -75.29
C GLU A 283 -30.65 -50.46 -74.63
N TYR A 284 -31.62 -49.73 -75.21
CA TYR A 284 -33.04 -49.68 -74.91
C TYR A 284 -33.70 -51.05 -74.96
N THR A 285 -34.58 -51.36 -74.01
CA THR A 285 -35.85 -52.03 -74.32
C THR A 285 -36.97 -51.52 -73.41
N ASP A 286 -38.03 -51.08 -74.09
CA ASP A 286 -39.29 -50.56 -73.59
C ASP A 286 -40.28 -51.72 -73.39
N LYS A 287 -40.98 -51.77 -72.24
CA LYS A 287 -42.23 -52.52 -72.02
C LYS A 287 -42.98 -52.02 -70.77
N ASP A 288 -43.99 -51.19 -70.99
CA ASP A 288 -45.26 -51.19 -70.24
C ASP A 288 -46.29 -52.02 -71.05
N PRO A 289 -47.54 -52.33 -70.59
CA PRO A 289 -48.25 -51.93 -69.36
C PRO A 289 -48.96 -53.12 -68.66
N ASP A 290 -49.66 -52.89 -67.53
CA ASP A 290 -51.13 -53.02 -67.43
C ASP A 290 -51.66 -53.10 -65.97
N GLY A 291 -52.75 -52.39 -65.73
CA GLY A 291 -53.96 -52.90 -65.06
C GLY A 291 -53.95 -53.38 -63.61
N ASN A 292 -54.39 -52.46 -62.73
CA ASN A 292 -55.59 -52.58 -61.88
C ASN A 292 -55.64 -53.50 -60.63
N ASP A 293 -56.16 -52.86 -59.58
CA ASP A 293 -57.10 -53.32 -58.55
C ASP A 293 -56.69 -54.06 -57.26
N GLU A 294 -57.38 -53.56 -56.21
CA GLU A 294 -57.84 -54.15 -54.95
C GLU A 294 -56.90 -54.48 -53.78
N ASN A 295 -57.10 -53.68 -52.72
CA ASN A 295 -57.29 -54.09 -51.32
C ASN A 295 -57.13 -55.58 -51.01
N HIS A 296 -56.30 -55.94 -50.03
CA HIS A 296 -56.60 -57.02 -49.06
C HIS A 296 -55.78 -56.84 -47.77
N HIS A 297 -56.48 -56.65 -46.65
CA HIS A 297 -56.09 -57.13 -45.32
C HIS A 297 -55.88 -58.65 -45.41
N PRO A 298 -54.99 -59.32 -44.64
CA PRO A 298 -55.47 -59.82 -43.34
C PRO A 298 -54.38 -60.19 -42.28
N GLN A 299 -54.88 -60.48 -41.07
CA GLN A 299 -54.43 -61.54 -40.16
C GLN A 299 -53.17 -61.34 -39.30
N GLU A 300 -53.44 -60.81 -38.11
CA GLU A 300 -53.26 -61.48 -36.82
C GLU A 300 -52.69 -62.93 -36.84
N SER A 301 -51.56 -63.12 -36.15
CA SER A 301 -51.18 -64.42 -35.59
C SER A 301 -50.63 -64.22 -34.18
N SER A 302 -51.35 -64.82 -33.25
CA SER A 302 -51.19 -64.89 -31.80
C SER A 302 -49.85 -65.45 -31.33
N VAL A 303 -49.27 -64.84 -30.28
CA VAL A 303 -48.45 -65.57 -29.30
C VAL A 303 -48.93 -65.17 -27.91
N VAL A 304 -49.49 -66.16 -27.21
CA VAL A 304 -49.89 -66.08 -25.81
C VAL A 304 -48.64 -66.24 -24.94
N TYR A 305 -48.40 -65.29 -24.03
CA TYR A 305 -47.80 -65.60 -22.74
C TYR A 305 -48.70 -65.06 -21.64
N SER A 306 -49.13 -65.97 -20.78
CA SER A 306 -49.92 -65.75 -19.59
C SER A 306 -49.15 -64.92 -18.57
N ASP A 307 -49.74 -63.82 -18.11
CA ASP A 307 -49.44 -63.27 -16.78
C ASP A 307 -50.74 -62.88 -16.06
N SER A 308 -50.81 -63.26 -14.80
CA SER A 308 -51.98 -63.13 -13.94
C SER A 308 -51.91 -61.79 -13.20
N LYS A 309 -52.76 -60.82 -13.55
CA LYS A 309 -53.11 -59.71 -12.65
C LYS A 309 -54.61 -59.44 -12.68
N GLY A 310 -55.19 -59.32 -11.48
CA GLY A 310 -56.61 -59.11 -11.23
C GLY A 310 -57.14 -57.76 -11.73
N PRO A 311 -58.43 -57.47 -11.50
CA PRO A 311 -59.10 -56.33 -12.14
C PRO A 311 -58.64 -55.01 -11.52
N ILE A 312 -57.98 -54.16 -12.31
CA ILE A 312 -57.66 -52.77 -11.96
C ILE A 312 -58.98 -51.98 -11.97
N THR A 313 -59.24 -51.22 -10.90
CA THR A 313 -60.48 -50.47 -10.78
C THR A 313 -60.35 -49.13 -11.51
N ARG A 314 -61.47 -48.62 -12.05
CA ARG A 314 -61.54 -47.35 -12.81
C ARG A 314 -60.98 -46.14 -12.04
N ARG A 315 -60.83 -46.25 -10.71
CA ARG A 315 -60.31 -45.22 -9.79
C ARG A 315 -58.79 -45.08 -9.88
N ASP A 316 -58.08 -46.19 -10.06
CA ASP A 316 -56.62 -46.26 -10.13
C ASP A 316 -56.09 -45.53 -11.38
N GLN A 317 -56.82 -45.60 -12.50
CA GLN A 317 -56.50 -44.85 -13.73
C GLN A 317 -56.68 -43.32 -13.62
N TYR A 318 -57.54 -42.84 -12.72
CA TYR A 318 -57.71 -41.39 -12.50
C TYR A 318 -56.65 -40.84 -11.54
N GLU A 319 -56.24 -41.63 -10.54
CA GLU A 319 -55.18 -41.27 -9.59
C GLU A 319 -53.81 -41.21 -10.28
N GLU A 320 -53.45 -42.20 -11.10
CA GLU A 320 -52.18 -42.23 -11.84
C GLU A 320 -52.08 -41.09 -12.89
N LYS A 321 -53.22 -40.71 -13.49
CA LYS A 321 -53.31 -39.55 -14.41
C LYS A 321 -53.27 -38.22 -13.66
N SER A 322 -53.68 -38.17 -12.40
CA SER A 322 -53.55 -36.97 -11.55
C SER A 322 -52.10 -36.78 -11.14
N GLU A 323 -51.44 -37.84 -10.66
CA GLU A 323 -50.02 -37.82 -10.26
C GLU A 323 -49.12 -37.41 -11.42
N HIS A 324 -49.33 -37.95 -12.62
CA HIS A 324 -48.56 -37.56 -13.81
C HIS A 324 -48.76 -36.07 -14.20
N ASN A 325 -49.92 -35.48 -13.92
CA ASN A 325 -50.17 -34.06 -14.17
C ASN A 325 -49.55 -33.16 -13.10
N ASP A 326 -49.47 -33.63 -11.85
CA ASP A 326 -48.82 -32.91 -10.75
C ASP A 326 -47.29 -32.92 -10.91
N ASP A 327 -46.70 -34.04 -11.32
CA ASP A 327 -45.27 -34.12 -11.69
C ASP A 327 -44.94 -33.17 -12.84
N ARG A 328 -45.77 -33.17 -13.88
CA ARG A 328 -45.59 -32.24 -15.02
C ARG A 328 -45.74 -30.77 -14.61
N ARG A 329 -46.55 -30.48 -13.59
CA ARG A 329 -46.73 -29.13 -13.04
C ARG A 329 -45.55 -28.72 -12.15
N SER A 330 -44.94 -29.68 -11.44
CA SER A 330 -43.67 -29.50 -10.71
C SER A 330 -42.55 -29.09 -11.67
N ASP A 331 -42.34 -29.86 -12.73
CA ASP A 331 -41.28 -29.61 -13.72
C ASP A 331 -41.40 -28.22 -14.39
N ILE A 332 -42.63 -27.75 -14.62
CA ILE A 332 -42.89 -26.42 -15.17
C ILE A 332 -42.55 -25.32 -14.16
N ASN A 333 -42.83 -25.52 -12.88
CA ASN A 333 -42.49 -24.57 -11.82
C ASN A 333 -40.99 -24.50 -11.60
N ASP A 334 -40.28 -25.63 -11.64
CA ASP A 334 -38.83 -25.70 -11.50
C ASP A 334 -38.12 -25.02 -12.68
N ARG A 335 -38.61 -25.23 -13.90
CA ARG A 335 -38.14 -24.45 -15.07
C ARG A 335 -38.40 -22.95 -14.92
N ARG A 336 -39.48 -22.56 -14.26
CA ARG A 336 -39.82 -21.15 -14.04
C ARG A 336 -38.92 -20.51 -12.98
N SER A 337 -38.53 -21.25 -11.93
CA SER A 337 -37.52 -20.78 -10.97
C SER A 337 -36.16 -20.63 -11.63
N ASP A 338 -35.72 -21.59 -12.43
CA ASP A 338 -34.43 -21.51 -13.14
C ASP A 338 -34.33 -20.28 -14.06
N ILE A 339 -35.44 -19.93 -14.73
CA ILE A 339 -35.50 -18.73 -15.59
C ILE A 339 -35.43 -17.46 -14.74
N ASN A 340 -36.06 -17.43 -13.56
CA ASN A 340 -36.02 -16.28 -12.67
C ASN A 340 -34.64 -16.11 -12.02
N ASP A 341 -33.97 -17.20 -11.68
CA ASP A 341 -32.61 -17.16 -11.14
C ASP A 341 -31.62 -16.67 -12.19
N ARG A 342 -31.70 -17.18 -13.44
CA ARG A 342 -30.91 -16.63 -14.56
C ARG A 342 -31.17 -15.15 -14.79
N ARG A 343 -32.42 -14.68 -14.63
CA ARG A 343 -32.75 -13.27 -14.79
C ARG A 343 -32.09 -12.41 -13.72
N ARG A 344 -32.05 -12.89 -12.47
CA ARG A 344 -31.30 -12.22 -11.38
C ARG A 344 -29.80 -12.18 -11.66
N ASP A 345 -29.22 -13.29 -12.14
CA ASP A 345 -27.80 -13.31 -12.51
C ASP A 345 -27.46 -12.28 -13.61
N TYR A 346 -28.37 -12.06 -14.57
CA TYR A 346 -28.21 -11.02 -15.60
C TYR A 346 -28.33 -9.60 -15.02
N ASP A 347 -29.24 -9.37 -14.08
CA ASP A 347 -29.42 -8.07 -13.43
C ASP A 347 -28.23 -7.76 -12.50
N ASP A 348 -27.72 -8.73 -11.75
CA ASP A 348 -26.53 -8.58 -10.90
C ASP A 348 -25.27 -8.31 -11.74
N ARG A 349 -25.12 -9.02 -12.86
CA ARG A 349 -24.02 -8.75 -13.79
C ARG A 349 -24.14 -7.36 -14.42
N ARG A 350 -25.35 -6.85 -14.61
CA ARG A 350 -25.60 -5.50 -15.13
C ARG A 350 -25.24 -4.43 -14.09
N SER A 351 -25.57 -4.63 -12.81
CA SER A 351 -25.13 -3.73 -11.74
C SER A 351 -23.61 -3.69 -11.60
N ASP A 352 -22.92 -4.84 -11.72
CA ASP A 352 -21.45 -4.87 -11.67
C ASP A 352 -20.82 -4.04 -12.81
N PHE A 353 -21.46 -4.01 -14.00
CA PHE A 353 -21.01 -3.17 -15.10
C PHE A 353 -21.26 -1.68 -14.87
N ASP A 354 -22.37 -1.33 -14.24
CA ASP A 354 -22.71 0.05 -13.89
C ASP A 354 -21.79 0.58 -12.78
N ASP A 355 -21.49 -0.22 -11.74
CA ASP A 355 -20.55 0.11 -10.67
C ASP A 355 -19.12 0.30 -11.21
N ARG A 356 -18.69 -0.59 -12.10
CA ARG A 356 -17.40 -0.45 -12.77
C ARG A 356 -17.34 0.79 -13.65
N ARG A 357 -18.47 1.22 -14.22
CA ARG A 357 -18.57 2.46 -15.01
C ARG A 357 -18.47 3.69 -14.12
N SER A 358 -19.10 3.69 -12.94
CA SER A 358 -18.92 4.78 -11.96
C SER A 358 -17.48 4.90 -11.48
N ASP A 359 -16.79 3.79 -11.21
CA ASP A 359 -15.37 3.82 -10.82
C ASP A 359 -14.48 4.49 -11.89
N PHE A 360 -14.80 4.29 -13.18
CA PHE A 360 -14.08 4.96 -14.26
C PHE A 360 -14.39 6.46 -14.34
N ASP A 361 -15.63 6.86 -14.08
CA ASP A 361 -16.03 8.27 -14.07
C ASP A 361 -15.42 9.01 -12.87
N ASP A 362 -15.38 8.39 -11.68
CA ASP A 362 -14.72 8.94 -10.49
C ASP A 362 -13.21 9.10 -10.73
N ARG A 363 -12.56 8.08 -11.26
CA ARG A 363 -11.13 8.14 -11.62
C ARG A 363 -10.86 9.21 -12.68
N ARG A 364 -11.80 9.47 -13.59
CA ARG A 364 -11.70 10.55 -14.58
C ARG A 364 -11.88 11.92 -13.92
N SER A 365 -12.74 12.05 -12.91
CA SER A 365 -12.89 13.27 -12.11
C SER A 365 -11.59 13.60 -11.37
N ASP A 366 -10.99 12.61 -10.68
CA ASP A 366 -9.72 12.78 -9.96
C ASP A 366 -8.58 13.27 -10.87
N ILE A 367 -8.52 12.77 -12.11
CA ILE A 367 -7.53 13.21 -13.10
C ILE A 367 -7.78 14.66 -13.52
N ASN A 368 -9.05 15.06 -13.70
CA ASN A 368 -9.39 16.43 -14.04
C ASN A 368 -9.10 17.39 -12.88
N ASP A 369 -9.35 16.99 -11.65
CA ASP A 369 -9.04 17.80 -10.46
C ASP A 369 -7.53 17.97 -10.29
N ARG A 370 -6.75 16.89 -10.42
CA ARG A 370 -5.27 17.00 -10.47
C ARG A 370 -4.79 17.92 -11.59
N ARG A 371 -5.45 17.90 -12.75
CA ARG A 371 -5.09 18.78 -13.88
C ARG A 371 -5.37 20.24 -13.55
N ARG A 372 -6.47 20.56 -12.86
CA ARG A 372 -6.75 21.91 -12.36
C ARG A 372 -5.71 22.35 -11.34
N ASP A 373 -5.33 21.48 -10.38
CA ASP A 373 -4.28 21.80 -9.41
C ASP A 373 -2.93 22.13 -10.09
N TYR A 374 -2.59 21.43 -11.18
CA TYR A 374 -1.41 21.75 -11.98
C TYR A 374 -1.52 23.09 -12.71
N ASP A 375 -2.69 23.42 -13.27
CA ASP A 375 -2.93 24.69 -13.95
C ASP A 375 -2.94 25.88 -12.97
N ASP A 376 -3.49 25.70 -11.77
CA ASP A 376 -3.47 26.69 -10.68
C ASP A 376 -2.03 26.94 -10.22
N ARG A 377 -1.28 25.86 -9.93
CA ARG A 377 0.13 25.97 -9.54
C ARG A 377 0.98 26.61 -10.63
N ARG A 378 0.67 26.37 -11.90
CA ARG A 378 1.33 27.02 -13.05
C ARG A 378 1.01 28.52 -13.09
N SER A 379 -0.24 28.90 -12.80
CA SER A 379 -0.67 30.30 -12.74
C SER A 379 0.05 31.05 -11.62
N ASP A 380 0.19 30.44 -10.44
CA ASP A 380 0.97 31.00 -9.32
C ASP A 380 2.44 31.28 -9.70
N PHE A 381 3.06 30.37 -10.46
CA PHE A 381 4.43 30.57 -10.96
C PHE A 381 4.52 31.72 -11.96
N ASP A 382 3.54 31.88 -12.84
CA ASP A 382 3.48 32.99 -13.80
C ASP A 382 3.27 34.33 -13.07
N ASP A 383 2.44 34.38 -12.03
CA ASP A 383 2.25 35.55 -11.17
C ASP A 383 3.50 35.89 -10.35
N GLN A 384 4.24 34.89 -9.90
CA GLN A 384 5.50 35.13 -9.21
C GLN A 384 6.58 35.65 -10.18
N ARG A 385 6.55 35.20 -11.43
CA ARG A 385 7.43 35.68 -12.50
C ARG A 385 7.11 37.10 -12.95
N SER A 386 5.83 37.48 -13.02
CA SER A 386 5.41 38.86 -13.30
C SER A 386 5.84 39.80 -12.18
N ASN A 387 5.61 39.43 -10.91
CA ASN A 387 6.08 40.20 -9.74
C ASN A 387 7.60 40.41 -9.73
N TYR A 388 8.38 39.40 -10.11
CA TYR A 388 9.83 39.53 -10.23
C TYR A 388 10.22 40.52 -11.33
N SER A 389 9.51 40.49 -12.47
CA SER A 389 9.73 41.40 -13.59
C SER A 389 9.40 42.84 -13.19
N ASP A 390 8.25 43.09 -12.56
CA ASP A 390 7.86 44.41 -12.05
C ASP A 390 8.86 44.96 -11.02
N ARG A 391 9.40 44.08 -10.17
CA ARG A 391 10.42 44.47 -9.19
C ARG A 391 11.73 44.84 -9.88
N ARG A 392 12.12 44.11 -10.92
CA ARG A 392 13.31 44.40 -11.75
C ARG A 392 13.17 45.72 -12.49
N ASP A 393 12.00 46.05 -13.00
CA ASP A 393 11.74 47.31 -13.69
C ASP A 393 11.82 48.48 -12.70
N LYS A 394 11.24 48.36 -11.50
CA LYS A 394 11.41 49.37 -10.43
C LYS A 394 12.86 49.61 -10.02
N TYR A 395 13.70 48.56 -10.01
CA TYR A 395 15.13 48.73 -9.75
C TYR A 395 15.85 49.45 -10.90
N SER A 396 15.41 49.22 -12.14
CA SER A 396 15.96 49.86 -13.34
C SER A 396 15.61 51.35 -13.35
N ASP A 397 14.34 51.70 -13.13
CA ASP A 397 13.87 53.09 -13.01
C ASP A 397 14.60 53.86 -11.89
N ARG A 398 14.87 53.16 -10.78
CA ARG A 398 15.60 53.75 -9.64
C ARG A 398 17.06 54.02 -9.98
N ASN A 399 17.72 53.11 -10.71
CA ASN A 399 19.09 53.32 -11.15
C ASN A 399 19.19 54.46 -12.16
N GLU A 400 18.26 54.56 -13.11
CA GLU A 400 18.20 55.68 -14.05
C GLU A 400 18.06 57.02 -13.31
N ARG A 401 17.19 57.09 -12.29
CA ARG A 401 17.08 58.31 -11.46
C ARG A 401 18.37 58.64 -10.71
N TYR A 402 19.10 57.65 -10.20
CA TYR A 402 20.40 57.88 -9.55
C TYR A 402 21.48 58.37 -10.53
N ASP A 403 21.46 57.87 -11.76
CA ASP A 403 22.40 58.29 -12.80
C ASP A 403 22.08 59.72 -13.29
N ASP A 404 20.80 60.08 -13.41
CA ASP A 404 20.36 61.45 -13.71
C ASP A 404 20.78 62.42 -12.59
N ASP A 405 20.51 62.09 -11.32
CA ASP A 405 20.90 62.93 -10.18
C ASP A 405 22.42 63.18 -10.13
N ARG A 406 23.23 62.15 -10.44
CA ARG A 406 24.69 62.31 -10.60
C ARG A 406 25.06 63.25 -11.73
N HIS A 407 24.38 63.16 -12.86
CA HIS A 407 24.64 64.02 -14.02
C HIS A 407 24.36 65.50 -13.69
N TYR A 408 23.26 65.78 -12.97
CA TYR A 408 22.95 67.14 -12.49
C TYR A 408 23.97 67.68 -11.49
N ASP A 409 24.46 66.83 -10.57
CA ASP A 409 25.48 67.23 -9.60
C ASP A 409 26.84 67.50 -10.26
N ASP A 410 27.22 66.70 -11.27
CA ASP A 410 28.44 66.94 -12.05
C ASP A 410 28.35 68.24 -12.88
N GLU A 411 27.20 68.52 -13.51
CA GLU A 411 26.98 69.79 -14.23
C GLU A 411 27.10 71.02 -13.32
N ARG A 412 26.50 70.99 -12.13
CA ARG A 412 26.69 72.07 -11.13
C ARG A 412 28.15 72.25 -10.75
N ARG A 413 28.89 71.15 -10.62
CA ARG A 413 30.32 71.18 -10.27
C ARG A 413 31.19 71.75 -11.39
N TYR A 414 30.77 71.60 -12.65
CA TYR A 414 31.40 72.26 -13.80
C TYR A 414 31.08 73.75 -13.87
N ASP A 415 29.85 74.16 -13.56
CA ASP A 415 29.45 75.59 -13.56
C ASP A 415 30.08 76.39 -12.42
N ASP A 416 30.18 75.82 -11.21
CA ASP A 416 30.86 76.45 -10.07
C ASP A 416 32.36 76.69 -10.35
N ARG A 417 33.00 75.80 -11.13
CA ARG A 417 34.39 75.99 -11.58
C ARG A 417 34.55 77.08 -12.62
N ARG A 418 33.49 77.43 -13.35
CA ARG A 418 33.49 78.48 -14.38
C ARG A 418 33.21 79.86 -13.80
N GLY A 419 32.52 79.94 -12.66
CA GLY A 419 32.23 81.18 -11.93
C GLY A 419 33.39 81.72 -11.06
N GLN A 420 34.47 80.96 -10.90
CA GLN A 420 35.67 81.36 -10.11
C GLN A 420 36.89 81.75 -10.97
N ARG A 421 36.72 81.99 -12.28
CA ARG A 421 37.79 82.43 -13.19
C ARG A 421 37.66 83.89 -13.60
#